data_AF-H3APM0-F1
#
_entry.id   AF-H3APM0-F1
#
_cell.length_a   1.000
_cell.length_b   1.000
_cell.length_c   1.000
_cell.angle_alpha   90.00
_cell.angle_beta   90.00
_cell.angle_gamma   90.00
#
_symmetry.space_group_name_H-M   'P 1'
#
loop_
_entity.id
_entity.type
_entity.pdbx_description
1 polymer ?
#
loop_
_entity_poly.entity_id
_entity_poly.type
_entity_poly.pdbx_seq_one_letter_code
_entity_poly.pdbx_strand_id
1 'polypeptide(L)'
;DQWVVCLVTYLTGKAQLAYGNLDLAETTNYDHVKRTILRRYDSCGEMYHQRFCTLQYKNGDQPRDIYICLKDLFYKWTQPERKMVHELAEEMIMEQFLQVLPEDVQVWVREHTPESEERAIALAEDYQLARRTNIKKD
;
A
#
# COMPACT_ATOMS: atom_id res chain seq x y z
N ASP A 1 9.34 26.88 -8.82
CA ASP A 1 9.96 25.62 -8.36
C ASP A 1 10.72 25.68 -7.04
N GLN A 2 10.45 26.67 -6.16
CA GLN A 2 11.14 26.78 -4.85
C GLN A 2 10.53 25.89 -3.76
N TRP A 3 9.33 25.35 -4.00
CA TRP A 3 8.56 24.57 -3.02
C TRP A 3 9.19 23.22 -2.69
N VAL A 4 9.84 22.56 -3.65
CA VAL A 4 10.47 21.25 -3.40
C VAL A 4 11.68 21.40 -2.48
N VAL A 5 12.46 22.47 -2.62
CA VAL A 5 13.60 22.78 -1.74
C VAL A 5 13.13 22.97 -0.29
N CYS A 6 12.04 23.71 -0.09
CA CYS A 6 11.43 23.85 1.23
C CYS A 6 10.88 22.51 1.74
N LEU A 7 10.20 21.74 0.90
CA LEU A 7 9.61 20.46 1.25
C LEU A 7 10.66 19.48 1.81
N VAL A 8 11.82 19.35 1.14
CA VAL A 8 12.91 18.44 1.54
C VAL A 8 13.36 18.67 2.97
N THR A 9 13.44 19.93 3.41
CA THR A 9 13.86 20.26 4.78
C THR A 9 12.88 19.80 5.86
N TYR A 10 11.63 19.50 5.49
CA TYR A 10 10.60 18.98 6.39
C TYR A 10 10.34 17.48 6.22
N LEU A 11 10.97 16.81 5.26
CA LEU A 11 10.83 15.37 5.09
C LEU A 11 11.67 14.63 6.12
N THR A 12 11.05 13.70 6.85
CA THR A 12 11.74 12.86 7.84
C THR A 12 11.43 11.38 7.61
N GLY A 13 12.41 10.51 7.87
CA GLY A 13 12.23 9.05 7.87
C GLY A 13 11.85 8.51 6.49
N LYS A 14 10.72 7.78 6.39
CA LYS A 14 10.26 7.14 5.15
C LYS A 14 10.03 8.13 4.00
N ALA A 15 9.60 9.36 4.32
CA ALA A 15 9.41 10.43 3.33
C ALA A 15 10.74 10.90 2.71
N GLN A 16 11.79 11.00 3.52
CA GLN A 16 13.11 11.42 3.07
C GLN A 16 13.75 10.33 2.19
N LEU A 17 13.57 9.06 2.55
CA LEU A 17 13.99 7.93 1.71
C LEU A 17 13.21 7.87 0.39
N ALA A 18 11.89 8.17 0.39
CA ALA A 18 11.07 8.30 -0.81
C ALA A 18 11.64 9.35 -1.77
N TYR A 19 11.98 10.50 -1.22
CA TYR A 19 12.56 11.59 -1.97
C TYR A 19 13.97 11.27 -2.50
N GLY A 20 14.82 10.64 -1.69
CA GLY A 20 16.19 10.29 -2.07
C GLY A 20 16.34 9.26 -3.19
N ASN A 21 15.25 8.56 -3.55
CA ASN A 21 15.22 7.59 -4.64
C ASN A 21 14.70 8.19 -5.96
N LEU A 22 14.28 9.45 -5.98
CA LEU A 22 13.82 10.15 -7.18
C LEU A 22 15.01 10.65 -8.03
N ASP A 23 14.88 10.63 -9.35
CA ASP A 23 15.89 11.21 -10.23
C ASP A 23 15.86 12.75 -10.16
N LEU A 24 17.00 13.40 -10.40
CA LEU A 24 17.17 14.85 -10.24
C LEU A 24 16.18 15.63 -11.13
N ALA A 25 15.85 15.11 -12.31
CA ALA A 25 14.86 15.67 -13.21
C ALA A 25 13.43 15.64 -12.62
N GLU A 26 13.10 14.61 -11.84
CA GLU A 26 11.78 14.38 -11.23
C GLU A 26 11.54 15.26 -10.00
N THR A 27 12.62 15.77 -9.39
CA THR A 27 12.56 16.65 -8.20
C THR A 27 12.12 18.08 -8.50
N THR A 28 11.97 18.47 -9.76
CA THR A 28 11.53 19.81 -10.15
C THR A 28 10.01 19.99 -10.09
N ASN A 29 9.25 18.89 -10.16
CA ASN A 29 7.79 18.91 -10.16
C ASN A 29 7.23 18.53 -8.78
N TYR A 30 6.66 19.51 -8.08
CA TYR A 30 6.07 19.32 -6.76
C TYR A 30 4.96 18.25 -6.73
N ASP A 31 4.07 18.22 -7.72
CA ASP A 31 2.98 17.25 -7.75
C ASP A 31 3.49 15.83 -7.97
N HIS A 32 4.55 15.67 -8.74
CA HIS A 32 5.22 14.38 -8.92
C HIS A 32 5.91 13.93 -7.62
N VAL A 33 6.72 14.81 -7.00
CA VAL A 33 7.38 14.54 -5.71
C VAL A 33 6.35 14.17 -4.64
N LYS A 34 5.26 14.95 -4.53
CA LYS A 34 4.16 14.69 -3.62
C LYS A 34 3.53 13.33 -3.89
N ARG A 35 3.26 12.98 -5.15
CA ARG A 35 2.67 11.69 -5.52
C ARG A 35 3.60 10.53 -5.19
N THR A 36 4.90 10.64 -5.45
CA THR A 36 5.86 9.55 -5.17
C THR A 36 6.09 9.36 -3.67
N ILE A 37 6.16 10.45 -2.90
CA ILE A 37 6.18 10.36 -1.44
C ILE A 37 4.89 9.72 -0.96
N LEU A 38 3.72 10.23 -1.39
CA LEU A 38 2.41 9.68 -1.02
C LEU A 38 2.23 8.22 -1.45
N ARG A 39 2.79 7.78 -2.57
CA ARG A 39 2.80 6.39 -3.03
C ARG A 39 3.69 5.52 -2.14
N ARG A 40 4.82 6.03 -1.64
CA ARG A 40 5.57 5.33 -0.58
C ARG A 40 4.80 5.27 0.74
N TYR A 41 3.85 6.19 0.90
CA TYR A 41 2.85 6.20 1.94
C TYR A 41 1.49 5.61 1.48
N ASP A 42 1.33 4.95 0.32
CA ASP A 42 0.09 4.22 -0.05
C ASP A 42 -0.23 3.11 0.96
N SER A 43 0.73 2.86 1.84
CA SER A 43 0.52 2.43 3.21
C SER A 43 -0.68 3.05 3.93
N CYS A 44 -1.26 4.19 3.53
CA CYS A 44 -2.47 4.72 4.18
C CYS A 44 -3.63 3.75 4.01
N GLY A 45 -3.97 3.34 2.78
CA GLY A 45 -5.07 2.40 2.53
C GLY A 45 -4.84 1.07 3.25
N GLU A 46 -3.70 0.43 2.97
CA GLU A 46 -3.34 -0.85 3.57
C GLU A 46 -3.18 -0.77 5.10
N MET A 47 -2.64 0.32 5.67
CA MET A 47 -2.57 0.47 7.14
C MET A 47 -3.95 0.66 7.76
N TYR A 48 -4.87 1.39 7.11
CA TYR A 48 -6.24 1.53 7.61
C TYR A 48 -6.99 0.21 7.52
N HIS A 49 -6.80 -0.56 6.44
CA HIS A 49 -7.32 -1.92 6.31
C HIS A 49 -6.77 -2.84 7.40
N GLN A 50 -5.45 -2.88 7.58
CA GLN A 50 -4.82 -3.68 8.63
C GLN A 50 -5.35 -3.29 10.00
N ARG A 51 -5.43 -1.99 10.31
CA ARG A 51 -6.01 -1.52 11.58
C ARG A 51 -7.48 -1.89 11.73
N PHE A 52 -8.27 -1.82 10.65
CA PHE A 52 -9.66 -2.24 10.65
C PHE A 52 -9.81 -3.73 10.99
N CYS A 53 -9.06 -4.59 10.31
CA CYS A 53 -9.10 -6.05 10.50
C CYS A 53 -8.48 -6.50 11.83
N THR A 54 -7.49 -5.78 12.34
CA THR A 54 -6.81 -6.09 13.61
C THR A 54 -7.41 -5.38 14.82
N LEU A 55 -8.44 -4.55 14.64
CA LEU A 55 -9.06 -3.83 15.75
C LEU A 55 -9.71 -4.83 16.72
N GLN A 56 -9.32 -4.76 17.99
CA GLN A 56 -9.82 -5.63 19.05
C GLN A 56 -10.49 -4.81 20.14
N TYR A 57 -11.56 -5.37 20.72
CA TYR A 57 -12.21 -4.81 21.90
C TYR A 57 -11.34 -5.05 23.14
N LYS A 58 -11.03 -3.99 23.90
CA LYS A 58 -10.20 -4.03 25.11
C LYS A 58 -11.02 -3.76 26.36
N ASN A 59 -10.45 -4.12 27.51
CA ASN A 59 -11.07 -3.84 28.80
C ASN A 59 -11.19 -2.32 29.01
N GLY A 60 -12.44 -1.86 29.22
CA GLY A 60 -12.76 -0.44 29.40
C GLY A 60 -13.22 0.28 28.14
N ASP A 61 -13.19 -0.36 26.98
CA ASP A 61 -13.74 0.22 25.75
C ASP A 61 -15.26 0.35 25.85
N GLN A 62 -15.83 1.42 25.27
CA GLN A 62 -17.26 1.51 25.05
C GLN A 62 -17.62 0.98 23.64
N PRO A 63 -18.71 0.20 23.48
CA PRO A 63 -19.14 -0.30 22.18
C PRO A 63 -19.35 0.79 21.13
N ARG A 64 -19.82 1.97 21.56
CA ARG A 64 -20.01 3.14 20.69
C ARG A 64 -18.68 3.63 20.11
N ASP A 65 -17.64 3.72 20.92
CA ASP A 65 -16.34 4.23 20.50
C ASP A 65 -15.67 3.26 19.53
N ILE A 66 -15.82 1.95 19.78
CA ILE A 66 -15.35 0.90 18.88
C ILE A 66 -16.05 0.99 17.51
N TYR A 67 -17.37 1.17 17.50
CA TYR A 67 -18.11 1.31 16.25
C TYR A 67 -17.69 2.56 15.47
N ILE A 68 -17.53 3.70 16.14
CA ILE A 68 -17.05 4.95 15.51
C ILE A 68 -15.65 4.74 14.93
N CYS A 69 -14.75 4.10 15.67
CA CYS A 69 -13.39 3.82 15.21
C CYS A 69 -13.38 2.89 13.99
N LEU A 70 -14.17 1.81 14.00
CA LEU A 70 -14.31 0.91 12.85
C LEU A 70 -14.85 1.65 11.63
N LYS A 71 -15.87 2.50 11.81
CA LYS A 71 -16.41 3.32 10.74
C LYS A 71 -15.33 4.23 10.16
N ASP A 72 -14.63 5.01 11.00
CA ASP A 72 -13.58 5.92 10.56
C ASP A 72 -12.44 5.20 9.81
N LEU A 73 -12.03 4.02 10.30
CA LEU A 73 -11.02 3.21 9.64
C LEU A 73 -11.51 2.74 8.26
N PHE A 74 -12.74 2.26 8.17
CA PHE A 74 -13.33 1.83 6.89
C PHE A 74 -13.41 2.98 5.89
N TYR A 75 -13.91 4.16 6.26
CA TYR A 75 -14.00 5.30 5.35
C TYR A 75 -12.62 5.82 4.92
N LYS A 76 -11.63 5.81 5.82
CA LYS A 76 -10.25 6.22 5.47
C LYS A 76 -9.56 5.21 4.56
N TRP A 77 -9.84 3.92 4.74
CA TRP A 77 -9.37 2.86 3.85
C TRP A 77 -10.00 2.98 2.47
N THR A 78 -11.33 3.00 2.41
CA THR A 78 -12.09 2.78 1.18
C THR A 78 -12.38 4.05 0.37
N GLN A 79 -12.39 5.22 1.02
CA GLN A 79 -12.73 6.52 0.41
C GLN A 79 -13.95 6.43 -0.54
N PRO A 80 -15.10 5.92 -0.04
CA PRO A 80 -16.24 5.53 -0.89
C PRO A 80 -16.89 6.70 -1.61
N GLU A 81 -16.63 7.95 -1.20
CA GLU A 81 -17.09 9.16 -1.88
C GLU A 81 -16.36 9.42 -3.20
N ARG A 82 -15.24 8.74 -3.46
CA ARG A 82 -14.36 8.96 -4.62
C ARG A 82 -14.32 7.78 -5.59
N LYS A 83 -14.97 6.65 -5.25
CA LYS A 83 -14.88 5.39 -5.97
C LYS A 83 -16.25 4.76 -6.16
N MET A 84 -16.45 4.09 -7.28
CA MET A 84 -17.60 3.22 -7.50
C MET A 84 -17.47 1.96 -6.65
N VAL A 85 -18.60 1.34 -6.33
CA VAL A 85 -18.64 0.09 -5.54
C VAL A 85 -17.78 -1.00 -6.17
N HIS A 86 -17.76 -1.07 -7.50
CA HIS A 86 -16.92 -2.01 -8.24
C HIS A 86 -15.43 -1.74 -8.00
N GLU A 87 -14.98 -0.48 -8.14
CA GLU A 87 -13.57 -0.11 -7.93
C GLU A 87 -13.12 -0.43 -6.51
N LEU A 88 -13.99 -0.17 -5.52
CA LEU A 88 -13.72 -0.51 -4.14
C LEU A 88 -13.61 -2.04 -3.93
N ALA A 89 -14.49 -2.81 -4.55
CA ALA A 89 -14.46 -4.27 -4.45
C ALA A 89 -13.17 -4.84 -5.02
N GLU A 90 -12.73 -4.38 -6.19
CA GLU A 90 -11.48 -4.85 -6.82
C GLU A 90 -10.25 -4.51 -5.96
N GLU A 91 -10.19 -3.31 -5.37
CA GLU A 91 -9.12 -2.97 -4.44
C GLU A 91 -9.10 -3.89 -3.21
N MET A 92 -10.27 -4.15 -2.60
CA MET A 92 -10.38 -5.06 -1.47
C MET A 92 -9.97 -6.49 -1.84
N ILE A 93 -10.35 -6.97 -3.03
CA ILE A 93 -9.98 -8.28 -3.55
C ILE A 93 -8.46 -8.35 -3.77
N MET A 94 -7.86 -7.33 -4.37
CA MET A 94 -6.41 -7.24 -4.58
C MET A 94 -5.65 -7.25 -3.25
N GLU A 95 -6.08 -6.45 -2.27
CA GLU A 95 -5.47 -6.44 -0.95
C GLU A 95 -5.57 -7.81 -0.27
N GLN A 96 -6.72 -8.45 -0.33
CA GLN A 96 -6.91 -9.80 0.23
C GLN A 96 -6.09 -10.85 -0.50
N PHE A 97 -5.99 -10.76 -1.84
CA PHE A 97 -5.14 -11.62 -2.67
C PHE A 97 -3.69 -11.54 -2.20
N LEU A 98 -3.15 -10.33 -2.03
CA LEU A 98 -1.79 -10.14 -1.52
C LEU A 98 -1.63 -10.73 -0.12
N GLN A 99 -2.64 -10.67 0.75
CA GLN A 99 -2.58 -11.22 2.11
C GLN A 99 -2.61 -12.75 2.19
N VAL A 100 -3.28 -13.43 1.26
CA VAL A 100 -3.34 -14.91 1.25
C VAL A 100 -2.11 -15.55 0.61
N LEU A 101 -1.29 -14.79 -0.12
CA LEU A 101 -0.04 -15.29 -0.67
C LEU A 101 0.95 -15.65 0.45
N PRO A 102 1.79 -16.68 0.25
CA PRO A 102 2.92 -16.94 1.14
C PRO A 102 3.82 -15.72 1.27
N GLU A 103 4.43 -15.50 2.43
CA GLU A 103 5.19 -14.29 2.75
C GLU A 103 6.26 -13.95 1.71
N ASP A 104 7.00 -14.95 1.22
CA ASP A 104 8.06 -14.76 0.24
C ASP A 104 7.51 -14.30 -1.13
N VAL A 105 6.38 -14.86 -1.55
CA VAL A 105 5.68 -14.45 -2.79
C VAL A 105 5.06 -13.07 -2.61
N GLN A 106 4.44 -12.80 -1.46
CA GLN A 106 3.83 -11.52 -1.13
C GLN A 106 4.86 -10.38 -1.19
N VAL A 107 6.03 -10.57 -0.56
CA VAL A 107 7.13 -9.60 -0.61
C VAL A 107 7.57 -9.37 -2.04
N TRP A 108 7.80 -10.45 -2.80
CA TRP A 108 8.19 -10.37 -4.20
C TRP A 108 7.21 -9.55 -5.04
N VAL A 109 5.91 -9.85 -4.96
CA VAL A 109 4.87 -9.13 -5.74
C VAL A 109 4.83 -7.66 -5.34
N ARG A 110 4.92 -7.34 -4.03
CA ARG A 110 4.88 -5.95 -3.55
C ARG A 110 6.09 -5.12 -3.97
N GLU A 111 7.28 -5.71 -3.99
CA GLU A 111 8.50 -5.02 -4.46
C GLU A 111 8.42 -4.60 -5.93
N HIS A 112 7.66 -5.34 -6.74
CA HIS A 112 7.49 -5.08 -8.16
C HIS A 112 6.33 -4.12 -8.48
N THR A 113 5.58 -3.67 -7.48
CA THR A 113 4.51 -2.65 -7.60
C THR A 113 3.61 -2.85 -8.83
N PRO A 114 2.84 -3.95 -8.91
CA PRO A 114 2.02 -4.25 -10.08
C PRO A 114 1.02 -3.12 -10.36
N GLU A 115 0.90 -2.77 -11.65
CA GLU A 115 0.00 -1.71 -12.14
C GLU A 115 -1.42 -2.23 -12.45
N SER A 116 -1.60 -3.55 -12.47
CA SER A 116 -2.88 -4.22 -12.71
C SER A 116 -2.96 -5.56 -11.99
N GLU A 117 -4.17 -6.11 -11.90
CA GLU A 117 -4.45 -7.39 -11.27
C GLU A 117 -3.75 -8.54 -11.99
N GLU A 118 -3.81 -8.54 -13.32
CA GLU A 118 -3.17 -9.54 -14.17
C GLU A 118 -1.66 -9.54 -13.96
N ARG A 119 -1.07 -8.36 -13.80
CA ARG A 119 0.36 -8.22 -13.53
C ARG A 119 0.74 -8.75 -12.14
N ALA A 120 -0.10 -8.51 -11.13
CA ALA A 120 0.11 -9.05 -9.79
C ALA A 120 0.05 -10.59 -9.78
N ILE A 121 -0.92 -11.17 -10.49
CA ILE A 121 -1.08 -12.62 -10.64
C ILE A 121 0.13 -13.22 -11.37
N ALA A 122 0.52 -12.65 -12.52
CA ALA A 122 1.65 -13.13 -13.30
C ALA A 122 2.95 -13.14 -12.49
N LEU A 123 3.23 -12.07 -11.72
CA LEU A 123 4.40 -12.01 -10.84
C LEU A 123 4.41 -13.11 -9.78
N ALA A 124 3.25 -13.43 -9.21
CA ALA A 124 3.11 -14.50 -8.23
C ALA A 124 3.34 -15.88 -8.85
N GLU A 125 2.79 -16.11 -10.05
CA GLU A 125 2.95 -17.36 -10.80
C GLU A 125 4.40 -17.58 -11.25
N ASP A 126 5.06 -16.54 -11.78
CA ASP A 126 6.45 -16.58 -12.22
C ASP A 126 7.39 -16.94 -11.07
N TYR A 127 7.19 -16.34 -9.90
CA TYR A 127 7.98 -16.65 -8.71
C TYR A 127 7.81 -18.11 -8.28
N GLN A 128 6.57 -18.62 -8.29
CA GLN A 128 6.30 -20.03 -7.97
C GLN A 128 6.94 -20.98 -8.99
N LEU A 129 6.90 -20.65 -10.28
CA LEU A 129 7.50 -21.44 -11.34
C LEU A 129 9.03 -21.51 -11.18
N ALA A 130 9.68 -20.36 -10.97
CA ALA A 130 11.12 -20.28 -10.75
C ALA A 130 11.56 -21.13 -9.55
N ARG A 131 10.81 -21.07 -8.44
CA ARG A 131 11.07 -21.87 -7.24
C ARG A 131 10.91 -23.38 -7.49
N ARG A 132 9.90 -23.80 -8.27
CA ARG A 132 9.73 -25.20 -8.68
C ARG A 132 10.85 -25.70 -9.59
N THR A 133 11.37 -24.86 -10.49
CA THR A 133 12.46 -25.24 -11.39
C THR A 133 13.80 -25.37 -10.68
N ASN A 134 14.04 -24.58 -9.63
CA ASN A 134 15.24 -24.69 -8.81
C ASN A 134 15.24 -25.98 -7.96
N ILE A 135 14.08 -26.38 -7.42
CA ILE A 135 13.95 -27.62 -6.63
C ILE A 135 14.16 -28.90 -7.48
N LYS A 136 13.92 -28.86 -8.79
CA LYS A 136 14.12 -30.02 -9.69
C LYS A 136 15.56 -30.18 -10.18
N LYS A 137 16.45 -29.24 -9.85
CA LYS A 137 17.83 -29.18 -10.36
C LYS A 137 18.87 -29.62 -9.32
N ASP A 138 18.44 -29.84 -8.09
CA ASP A 138 19.18 -30.48 -6.99
C ASP A 138 18.73 -31.95 -6.84
#